data_AF-A0A949WZA1-F1
#
_entry.id   AF-A0A949WZA1-F1
#
_cell.length_a   1.000
_cell.length_b   1.000
_cell.length_c   1.000
_cell.angle_alpha   90.00
_cell.angle_beta   90.00
_cell.angle_gamma   90.00
#
_symmetry.space_group_name_H-M   'P 1'
#
loop_
_entity.id
_entity.type
_entity.pdbx_description
1 polymer ?
#
loop_
_entity_poly.entity_id
_entity_poly.type
_entity_poly.pdbx_seq_one_letter_code
_entity_poly.pdbx_strand_id
1 'polypeptide(L)' 'MRIFYVRPARDGGYGRGDGTSYEHAWNGFTAVDWQKVRSEEPATVWVCGNGERPTDFMTVQVELSYLQENKLAA' A
#
# COMPACT_ATOMS: atom_id res chain seq x y z
N MET A 1 -5.85 -11.26 -6.23
CA MET A 1 -5.25 -9.92 -6.33
C MET A 1 -5.39 -9.23 -4.99
N ARG A 2 -4.27 -8.86 -4.36
CA ARG A 2 -4.25 -8.34 -2.98
C ARG A 2 -4.37 -6.82 -3.02
N ILE A 3 -5.24 -6.25 -2.20
CA ILE A 3 -5.46 -4.80 -2.13
C ILE A 3 -5.08 -4.31 -0.74
N PHE A 4 -4.27 -3.28 -0.68
CA PHE A 4 -3.89 -2.59 0.55
C PHE A 4 -4.32 -1.13 0.50
N TYR A 5 -4.50 -0.51 1.65
CA TYR A 5 -4.99 0.86 1.77
C TYR A 5 -3.99 1.72 2.56
N VAL A 6 -3.72 2.92 2.08
CA VAL A 6 -2.82 3.90 2.72
C VAL A 6 -3.38 5.31 2.61
N ARG A 7 -3.23 6.12 3.65
CA ARG A 7 -3.54 7.57 3.63
C ARG A 7 -2.31 8.36 3.18
N PRO A 8 -2.46 9.47 2.44
CA PRO A 8 -1.35 10.25 1.88
C PRO A 8 -0.52 10.96 2.94
N ALA A 9 -1.15 11.44 4.02
CA ALA A 9 -0.49 12.14 5.11
C ALA A 9 -0.72 11.44 6.45
N ARG A 10 0.22 11.64 7.37
CA ARG A 10 0.14 11.15 8.75
C ARG A 10 -0.61 12.17 9.60
N ASP A 11 -1.93 12.05 9.69
CA ASP A 11 -2.69 12.89 10.62
C ASP A 11 -2.59 12.35 12.05
N GLY A 12 -2.49 13.29 13.00
CA GLY A 12 -2.37 13.03 14.44
C GLY A 12 -3.66 12.47 15.02
N GLY A 13 -3.83 11.15 14.93
CA GLY A 13 -4.99 10.46 15.50
C GLY A 13 -5.22 9.04 14.99
N TYR A 14 -4.54 8.63 13.92
CA TYR A 14 -4.71 7.31 13.30
C TYR A 14 -3.35 6.67 13.00
N GLY A 15 -3.27 5.36 12.74
CA GLY A 15 -2.02 4.76 12.25
C GLY A 15 -1.47 3.53 12.95
N ARG A 16 -2.33 2.67 13.49
CA ARG A 16 -1.97 1.25 13.71
C ARG A 16 -2.61 0.30 12.71
N GLY A 17 -3.40 0.82 11.76
CA GLY A 17 -4.10 0.03 10.75
C GLY A 17 -3.12 -0.82 9.94
N ASP A 18 -3.52 -2.05 9.64
CA ASP A 18 -2.68 -3.07 9.00
C ASP A 18 -2.74 -3.04 7.45
N GLY A 19 -3.44 -2.04 6.89
CA GLY A 19 -3.61 -1.82 5.47
C GLY A 19 -4.68 -2.68 4.83
N THR A 20 -5.46 -3.47 5.59
CA THR A 20 -6.39 -4.47 5.04
C THR A 20 -7.74 -3.89 4.57
N SER A 21 -8.11 -2.70 5.04
CA SER A 21 -9.34 -2.01 4.63
C SER A 21 -9.18 -0.50 4.62
N TYR A 22 -10.17 0.22 4.10
CA TYR A 22 -10.21 1.69 4.13
C TYR A 22 -10.20 2.26 5.57
N GLU A 23 -10.89 1.59 6.49
CA GLU A 23 -10.96 1.90 7.92
C GLU A 23 -9.65 1.56 8.65
N HIS A 24 -8.95 0.52 8.17
CA HIS A 24 -7.66 0.05 8.70
C HIS A 24 -6.47 0.45 7.81
N ALA A 25 -6.61 1.52 7.02
CA ALA A 25 -5.54 1.98 6.14
C ALA A 25 -4.29 2.35 6.94
N TRP A 26 -3.12 2.11 6.34
CA TRP A 26 -1.85 2.61 6.86
C TRP A 26 -1.88 4.14 6.93
N ASN A 27 -1.34 4.71 8.01
CA ASN A 27 -1.31 6.16 8.18
C ASN A 27 -0.02 6.75 7.62
N GLY A 28 -0.06 7.17 6.36
CA GLY A 28 1.11 7.65 5.62
C GLY A 28 1.89 6.52 4.95
N PHE A 29 2.57 6.86 3.86
CA PHE A 29 3.41 5.92 3.11
C PHE A 29 4.55 5.31 3.94
N THR A 30 5.03 6.02 4.97
CA THR A 30 6.08 5.50 5.87
C THR A 30 5.59 4.35 6.75
N ALA A 31 4.28 4.19 6.91
CA ALA A 31 3.68 3.11 7.69
C ALA A 31 3.37 1.85 6.85
N VAL A 32 3.60 1.90 5.53
CA VAL A 32 3.38 0.77 4.62
C VAL A 32 4.33 -0.37 4.99
N ASP A 33 3.76 -1.53 5.30
CA ASP A 33 4.52 -2.76 5.46
C ASP A 33 4.84 -3.34 4.08
N TRP A 34 5.98 -2.92 3.53
CA TRP A 34 6.44 -3.40 2.23
C TRP A 34 6.73 -4.91 2.23
N GLN A 35 6.99 -5.57 3.37
CA GLN A 35 7.14 -7.03 3.37
C GLN A 35 5.81 -7.72 3.07
N LYS A 36 4.69 -7.18 3.56
CA LYS A 36 3.35 -7.67 3.19
C LYS A 36 3.01 -7.40 1.74
N VAL A 37 3.37 -6.22 1.22
CA VAL A 37 3.15 -5.89 -0.20
C VAL A 37 3.99 -6.79 -1.09
N ARG A 38 5.24 -7.06 -0.70
CA ARG A 38 6.17 -7.92 -1.42
C ARG A 38 5.85 -9.41 -1.19
N SER A 39 4.94 -9.99 -1.98
CA SER A 39 4.75 -11.45 -2.04
C SER A 39 4.79 -11.95 -3.48
N GLU A 40 4.69 -13.27 -3.67
CA GLU A 40 4.66 -13.95 -4.98
C GLU A 40 3.45 -13.54 -5.86
N GLU A 41 2.42 -12.91 -5.27
CA GLU A 41 1.27 -12.41 -6.00
C GLU A 41 1.30 -10.88 -6.17
N PRO A 42 0.87 -10.33 -7.33
CA PRO A 42 0.69 -8.89 -7.50
C PRO A 42 -0.21 -8.26 -6.43
N ALA A 43 0.12 -7.03 -6.05
CA ALA A 43 -0.65 -6.24 -5.11
C ALA A 43 -0.98 -4.86 -5.67
N THR A 44 -2.12 -4.31 -5.27
CA THR A 44 -2.49 -2.91 -5.51
C THR A 44 -2.53 -2.19 -4.18
N VAL A 45 -1.88 -1.02 -4.10
CA VAL A 45 -1.98 -0.12 -2.96
C VAL A 45 -2.90 1.04 -3.35
N TRP A 46 -4.00 1.19 -2.64
CA TRP A 46 -4.96 2.27 -2.79
C TRP A 46 -4.56 3.40 -1.86
N VAL A 47 -4.20 4.53 -2.45
CA VAL A 47 -3.93 5.77 -1.75
C VAL A 47 -5.27 6.49 -1.56
N CYS A 48 -5.79 6.41 -0.35
CA CYS A 48 -7.08 6.97 0.04
C CYS A 48 -7.00 8.50 0.05
N GLY A 49 -7.95 9.20 -0.57
CA GLY A 49 -8.06 10.64 -0.50
C GLY A 49 -8.37 11.17 0.91
N ASN A 50 -8.40 12.50 1.02
CA ASN A 50 -8.70 13.20 2.28
C ASN A 50 -10.20 13.19 2.63
N GLY A 51 -11.06 12.66 1.75
CA GLY A 51 -12.50 12.59 1.98
C GLY A 51 -12.88 11.51 3.01
N GLU A 52 -14.00 11.70 3.70
CA GLU A 52 -14.61 10.66 4.55
C GLU A 52 -15.21 9.50 3.75
N ARG A 53 -15.17 9.57 2.41
CA ARG A 53 -15.81 8.63 1.49
C ARG A 53 -14.79 7.92 0.60
N PRO A 54 -15.00 6.63 0.27
CA PRO A 54 -14.10 5.82 -0.55
C PRO A 54 -14.13 6.18 -2.06
N THR A 55 -14.58 7.37 -2.42
CA THR A 55 -14.75 7.81 -3.83
C THR A 55 -13.52 8.53 -4.38
N ASP A 56 -12.64 9.02 -3.51
CA ASP A 56 -11.41 9.70 -3.92
C ASP A 56 -10.23 8.77 -3.60
N PHE A 57 -9.68 8.08 -4.59
CA PHE A 57 -8.47 7.28 -4.41
C PHE A 57 -7.59 7.28 -5.66
N MET A 58 -6.28 7.15 -5.43
CA MET A 58 -5.30 6.84 -6.46
C MET A 58 -4.85 5.39 -6.27
N THR A 59 -4.78 4.61 -7.34
CA THR A 59 -4.26 3.25 -7.29
C THR A 59 -2.79 3.21 -7.71
N VAL A 60 -1.98 2.49 -6.95
CA VAL A 60 -0.59 2.18 -7.29
C VAL A 60 -0.47 0.66 -7.41
N GLN A 61 -0.20 0.18 -8.62
CA GLN A 61 0.04 -1.24 -8.87
C GLN A 61 1.49 -1.56 -8.55
N VAL A 62 1.70 -2.56 -7.68
CA VAL A 62 3.02 -3.02 -7.28
C VAL A 62 3.22 -4.42 -7.84
N GLU A 63 4.03 -4.49 -8.90
CA GLU A 63 4.47 -5.73 -9.51
C GLU A 63 5.95 -5.91 -9.29
N LEU A 64 6.30 -6.85 -8.42
CA LEU A 64 7.70 -7.17 -8.14
C LEU A 64 8.37 -8.03 -9.21
N SER A 65 7.59 -8.61 -10.12
CA SER A 65 8.09 -9.34 -11.29
C SER A 65 9.09 -8.50 -12.09
N TYR A 66 8.92 -7.18 -12.12
CA TYR A 66 9.83 -6.24 -12.79
C TYR A 66 11.11 -5.91 -12.00
N LEU A 67 11.17 -6.23 -10.70
CA LEU A 67 12.38 -6.08 -9.87
C LEU A 67 13.23 -7.35 -9.85
N GLN A 68 13.04 -8.28 -10.80
CA GLN A 68 14.02 -9.33 -11.09
C GLN A 68 15.30 -8.70 -11.70
N GLU A 69 15.96 -7.82 -10.96
CA GLU A 69 17.30 -7.37 -11.27
C GLU A 69 18.31 -8.37 -10.68
N ASN A 70 18.95 -9.09 -11.59
CA ASN A 70 20.30 -9.64 -11.50
C ASN A 70 20.57 -10.76 -10.47
N LYS A 71 19.92 -11.92 -10.63
CA LYS A 71 20.46 -13.20 -10.13
C LYS A 71 21.34 -13.97 -11.14
N LEU A 72 21.85 -13.30 -12.19
CA LEU A 72 22.70 -13.91 -13.23
C LEU A 72 24.08 -13.23 -13.36
N ALA A 73 24.64 -12.74 -12.25
CA ALA A 73 26.04 -12.31 -12.20
C ALA A 73 26.64 -12.58 -10.81
N ALA A 74 26.87 -13.85 -10.48
CA ALA A 74 27.82 -14.29 -9.44
C ALA A 74 28.29 -15.72 -9.78
#